data_AF-A0A962HA16-F1
#
_entry.id   AF-A0A962HA16-F1
#
_cell.length_a   1.000
_cell.length_b   1.000
_cell.length_c   1.000
_cell.angle_alpha   90.00
_cell.angle_beta   90.00
_cell.angle_gamma   90.00
#
_symmetry.space_group_name_H-M   'P 1'
#
loop_
_entity.id
_entity.type
_entity.pdbx_description
1 polymer ?
#
loop_
_entity_poly.entity_id
_entity_poly.type
_entity_poly.pdbx_seq_one_letter_code
_entity_poly.pdbx_strand_id
1 'polypeptide(L)'
;LATAAMGLGGMFVLQSTNSNLYAMRARIEHGLGCAGPALFSVYACADDAHAKLPSYLSAAAAMQSRAFPAFSYDAAAGNNWATRFSLENNAQPEDNWPVERLEFCDAQWQRAEQPYAFSFADFVLCDRAQAAHFARVPPSSWSAAMLPAAEWLALDEAEAAERVPYVLAVDEDDQLHRLIVDAKVMQAARRCLLLWQRLQEHGGVHDAYAERLLAKEKAAWAAAQATAPAGPAAADVAPVLTGEALPEHTRDDAWIDTARCPSCNECQLINDRMFGYDERKQAYIKDLSAGSYRQLVEAAESCQVAIIHPGKPRDPNEPGLDELLARAEPFR
;
A
#
# COMPACT_ATOMS: atom_id res chain seq x y z
N LEU A 1 5.76 25.41 14.19
CA LEU A 1 5.86 25.39 15.67
C LEU A 1 6.29 24.02 16.18
N ALA A 2 5.47 22.98 16.02
CA ALA A 2 5.77 21.64 16.55
C ALA A 2 7.10 21.05 16.02
N THR A 3 7.40 21.19 14.72
CA THR A 3 8.70 20.76 14.16
C THR A 3 9.90 21.49 14.77
N ALA A 4 9.76 22.79 15.06
CA ALA A 4 10.83 23.55 15.72
C ALA A 4 11.01 23.10 17.18
N ALA A 5 9.90 22.79 17.87
CA ALA A 5 9.92 22.27 19.23
C ALA A 5 10.61 20.89 19.32
N MET A 6 10.39 19.99 18.35
CA MET A 6 11.13 18.73 18.25
C MET A 6 12.65 18.96 18.16
N GLY A 7 13.07 19.99 17.41
CA GLY A 7 14.49 20.30 17.20
C GLY A 7 15.21 20.84 18.44
N LEU A 8 14.50 21.39 19.43
CA LEU A 8 15.10 21.85 20.68
C LEU A 8 15.53 20.69 21.60
N GLY A 9 14.90 19.51 21.43
CA GLY A 9 15.12 18.34 22.27
C GLY A 9 14.58 18.50 23.69
N GLY A 10 14.27 17.38 24.34
CA GLY A 10 13.92 17.36 25.77
C GLY A 10 12.47 17.67 26.13
N MET A 11 11.55 17.65 25.15
CA MET A 11 10.12 17.85 25.41
C MET A 11 9.26 16.81 24.70
N PHE A 12 8.05 16.60 25.22
CA PHE A 12 6.99 15.89 24.52
C PHE A 12 6.31 16.85 23.54
N VAL A 13 6.04 16.40 22.32
CA VAL A 13 5.33 17.16 21.29
C VAL A 13 4.25 16.28 20.70
N LEU A 14 3.03 16.80 20.63
CA LEU A 14 1.94 16.22 19.86
C LEU A 14 1.40 17.28 18.91
N GLN A 15 1.41 17.01 17.62
CA GLN A 15 0.65 17.76 16.63
C GLN A 15 -0.54 16.91 16.17
N SER A 16 -1.74 17.47 16.19
CA SER A 16 -2.93 16.78 15.65
C SER A 16 -4.08 17.76 15.40
N THR A 17 -5.18 17.28 14.86
CA THR A 17 -6.38 18.09 14.65
C THR A 17 -7.43 17.79 15.73
N ASN A 18 -8.37 18.70 15.97
CA ASN A 18 -9.43 18.47 16.96
C ASN A 18 -10.29 17.24 16.64
N SER A 19 -10.45 16.92 15.35
CA SER A 19 -11.13 15.72 14.86
C SER A 19 -10.42 14.42 15.24
N ASN A 20 -9.15 14.49 15.63
CA ASN A 20 -8.29 13.34 15.88
C ASN A 20 -7.93 13.14 17.36
N LEU A 21 -8.33 14.05 18.26
CA LEU A 21 -7.91 14.02 19.66
C LEU A 21 -8.33 12.75 20.39
N TYR A 22 -9.53 12.24 20.13
CA TYR A 22 -10.00 11.02 20.78
C TYR A 22 -9.18 9.79 20.37
N ALA A 23 -8.80 9.70 19.10
CA ALA A 23 -7.94 8.63 18.62
C ALA A 23 -6.51 8.76 19.18
N MET A 24 -6.03 10.00 19.39
CA MET A 24 -4.74 10.31 20.02
C MET A 24 -4.78 10.38 21.56
N ARG A 25 -5.89 9.98 22.22
CA ARG A 25 -6.08 10.17 23.67
C ARG A 25 -4.96 9.58 24.52
N ALA A 26 -4.43 8.42 24.15
CA ALA A 26 -3.33 7.77 24.87
C ALA A 26 -2.04 8.61 24.83
N ARG A 27 -1.76 9.29 23.70
CA ARG A 27 -0.63 10.22 23.61
C ARG A 27 -0.86 11.50 24.39
N ILE A 28 -2.10 11.98 24.44
CA ILE A 28 -2.46 13.14 25.24
C ILE A 28 -2.24 12.83 26.73
N GLU A 29 -2.76 11.71 27.20
CA GLU A 29 -2.55 11.20 28.56
C GLU A 29 -1.06 11.06 28.87
N HIS A 30 -0.30 10.44 27.97
CA HIS A 30 1.14 10.27 28.11
C HIS A 30 1.89 11.61 28.20
N GLY A 31 1.58 12.56 27.31
CA GLY A 31 2.20 13.88 27.31
C GLY A 31 1.86 14.71 28.54
N LEU A 32 0.63 14.60 29.06
CA LEU A 32 0.22 15.26 30.30
C LEU A 32 0.87 14.65 31.53
N GLY A 33 1.19 13.35 31.49
CA GLY A 33 1.91 12.63 32.54
C GLY A 33 3.44 12.74 32.46
N CYS A 34 4.00 13.39 31.43
CA CYS A 34 5.44 13.47 31.27
C CYS A 34 6.06 14.42 32.31
N ALA A 35 7.25 14.08 32.82
CA ALA A 35 7.94 14.91 33.82
C ALA A 35 8.54 16.20 33.23
N GLY A 36 8.68 16.27 31.90
CA GLY A 36 9.24 17.40 31.18
C GLY A 36 8.18 18.35 30.62
N PRO A 37 8.58 19.36 29.85
CA PRO A 37 7.63 20.21 29.14
C PRO A 37 6.91 19.41 28.04
N ALA A 38 5.62 19.71 27.85
CA ALA A 38 4.80 19.13 26.80
C ALA A 38 4.18 20.23 25.93
N LEU A 39 4.22 20.05 24.61
CA LEU A 39 3.59 20.93 23.63
C LEU A 39 2.50 20.17 22.87
N PHE A 40 1.27 20.66 22.97
CA PHE A 40 0.12 20.19 22.19
C PHE A 40 -0.24 21.26 21.15
N SER A 41 0.05 20.96 19.88
CA SER A 41 -0.27 21.82 18.74
C SER A 41 -1.52 21.27 18.05
N VAL A 42 -2.69 21.81 18.40
CA VAL A 42 -3.98 21.32 17.91
C VAL A 42 -4.57 22.26 16.87
N TYR A 43 -4.78 21.79 15.64
CA TYR A 43 -5.56 22.53 14.65
C TYR A 43 -7.04 22.37 14.94
N ALA A 44 -7.73 23.49 15.10
CA ALA A 44 -9.18 23.57 15.20
C ALA A 44 -9.66 24.61 14.19
N CYS A 45 -10.59 24.23 13.33
CA CYS A 45 -11.30 25.17 12.48
C CYS A 45 -12.26 25.98 13.38
N ALA A 46 -12.20 27.30 13.29
CA ALA A 46 -13.22 28.15 13.90
C ALA A 46 -14.52 28.02 13.09
N ASP A 47 -15.66 28.23 13.74
CA ASP A 47 -16.94 28.35 13.04
C ASP A 47 -16.91 29.63 12.20
N ASP A 48 -16.45 29.50 10.96
CA ASP A 48 -16.40 30.58 9.98
C ASP A 48 -17.66 30.51 9.10
N ALA A 49 -18.32 31.65 8.91
CA ALA A 49 -19.44 31.78 7.98
C ALA A 49 -19.05 31.40 6.53
N HIS A 50 -17.76 31.39 6.21
CA HIS A 50 -17.21 30.99 4.92
C HIS A 50 -16.89 29.49 4.80
N ALA A 51 -16.83 28.74 5.91
CA ALA A 51 -16.59 27.30 5.87
C ALA A 51 -17.84 26.56 5.36
N LYS A 52 -17.70 25.77 4.28
CA LYS A 52 -18.80 24.93 3.76
C LYS A 52 -18.98 23.66 4.61
N LEU A 53 -17.90 23.17 5.20
CA LEU A 53 -17.87 21.95 5.99
C LEU A 53 -18.02 22.25 7.49
N PRO A 54 -18.71 21.39 8.27
CA PRO A 54 -18.64 21.41 9.72
C PRO A 54 -17.20 21.43 10.22
N SER A 55 -16.93 22.13 11.32
CA SER A 55 -15.58 22.35 11.88
C SER A 55 -14.79 21.05 12.12
N TYR A 56 -15.49 19.95 12.46
CA TYR A 56 -14.89 18.61 12.55
C TYR A 56 -14.35 18.11 11.19
N LEU A 57 -15.14 18.23 10.11
CA LEU A 57 -14.73 17.78 8.78
C LEU A 57 -13.63 18.66 8.20
N SER A 58 -13.68 19.98 8.42
CA SER A 58 -12.58 20.89 8.05
C SER A 58 -11.27 20.51 8.72
N ALA A 59 -11.31 20.10 9.99
CA ALA A 59 -10.13 19.64 10.71
C ALA A 59 -9.65 18.27 10.24
N ALA A 60 -10.55 17.35 9.89
CA ALA A 60 -10.18 16.07 9.30
C ALA A 60 -9.51 16.26 7.92
N ALA A 61 -10.07 17.14 7.08
CA ALA A 61 -9.52 17.50 5.78
C ALA A 61 -8.12 18.14 5.90
N ALA A 62 -7.88 18.98 6.91
CA ALA A 62 -6.56 19.55 7.17
C ALA A 62 -5.51 18.46 7.47
N MET A 63 -5.89 17.41 8.20
CA MET A 63 -5.01 16.28 8.48
C MET A 63 -4.74 15.41 7.24
N GLN A 64 -5.81 15.01 6.54
CA GLN A 64 -5.72 14.13 5.37
C GLN A 64 -4.93 14.76 4.22
N SER A 65 -5.11 16.07 3.99
CA SER A 65 -4.41 16.84 2.95
C SER A 65 -2.96 17.17 3.28
N ARG A 66 -2.41 16.65 4.39
CA ARG A 66 -1.07 16.98 4.90
C ARG A 66 -0.83 18.47 5.20
N ALA A 67 -1.89 19.30 5.26
CA ALA A 67 -1.80 20.68 5.73
C ALA A 67 -1.41 20.73 7.21
N PHE A 68 -1.96 19.79 8.00
CA PHE A 68 -1.71 19.65 9.43
C PHE A 68 -1.66 18.17 9.84
N PRO A 69 -0.63 17.41 9.41
CA PRO A 69 -0.53 15.98 9.69
C PRO A 69 -0.34 15.74 11.19
N ALA A 70 -0.79 14.57 11.65
CA ALA A 70 -0.61 14.15 13.03
C ALA A 70 0.80 13.59 13.23
N PHE A 71 1.44 13.91 14.35
CA PHE A 71 2.65 13.20 14.78
C PHE A 71 2.87 13.39 16.28
N SER A 72 3.60 12.45 16.88
CA SER A 72 4.10 12.60 18.24
C SER A 72 5.62 12.46 18.30
N TYR A 73 6.22 13.19 19.22
CA TYR A 73 7.63 13.09 19.57
C TYR A 73 7.77 13.08 21.09
N ASP A 74 8.43 12.07 21.63
CA ASP A 74 8.78 12.00 23.04
C ASP A 74 10.28 11.86 23.19
N ALA A 75 10.93 12.94 23.66
CA ALA A 75 12.37 12.95 23.90
C ALA A 75 12.83 11.88 24.92
N ALA A 76 11.94 11.41 25.81
CA ALA A 76 12.24 10.46 26.86
C ALA A 76 11.92 9.00 26.49
N ALA A 77 11.20 8.74 25.39
CA ALA A 77 10.72 7.40 25.02
C ALA A 77 11.82 6.40 24.57
N GLY A 78 13.09 6.80 24.58
CA GLY A 78 14.20 5.89 24.26
C GLY A 78 15.46 6.63 23.85
N ASN A 79 16.39 5.90 23.23
CA ASN A 79 17.73 6.41 22.87
C ASN A 79 17.90 6.66 21.37
N ASN A 80 16.90 6.35 20.55
CA ASN A 80 16.97 6.51 19.09
C ASN A 80 15.71 7.18 18.56
N TRP A 81 15.74 7.56 17.29
CA TRP A 81 14.63 8.31 16.69
C TRP A 81 13.36 7.47 16.53
N ALA A 82 13.50 6.20 16.14
CA ALA A 82 12.40 5.27 15.92
C ALA A 82 11.55 5.02 17.18
N THR A 83 12.13 5.12 18.37
CA THR A 83 11.40 5.01 19.65
C THR A 83 10.77 6.32 20.09
N ARG A 84 11.26 7.45 19.59
CA ARG A 84 10.84 8.80 20.02
C ARG A 84 9.77 9.39 19.13
N PHE A 85 9.73 9.06 17.84
CA PHE A 85 8.86 9.70 16.86
C PHE A 85 7.82 8.73 16.28
N SER A 86 6.61 9.22 16.04
CA SER A 86 5.53 8.41 15.45
C SER A 86 4.61 9.25 14.56
N LEU A 87 4.25 8.69 13.40
CA LEU A 87 3.22 9.19 12.47
C LEU A 87 1.87 8.49 12.63
N GLU A 88 1.63 7.90 13.80
CA GLU A 88 0.39 7.15 14.02
C GLU A 88 -0.86 7.95 13.65
N ASN A 89 -1.85 7.22 13.13
CA ASN A 89 -3.18 7.73 12.86
C ASN A 89 -3.26 8.83 11.79
N ASN A 90 -2.30 8.82 10.86
CA ASN A 90 -2.46 9.40 9.53
C ASN A 90 -2.93 8.31 8.56
N ALA A 91 -3.83 8.64 7.63
CA ALA A 91 -4.19 7.72 6.56
C ALA A 91 -3.02 7.55 5.57
N GLN A 92 -2.78 6.30 5.14
CA GLN A 92 -1.74 5.91 4.18
C GLN A 92 -0.42 6.67 4.42
N PRO A 93 0.20 6.50 5.61
CA PRO A 93 1.35 7.30 6.01
C PRO A 93 2.60 7.10 5.13
N GLU A 94 2.65 6.00 4.38
CA GLU A 94 3.64 5.67 3.37
C GLU A 94 3.48 6.50 2.09
N ASP A 95 2.29 7.00 1.80
CA ASP A 95 2.00 7.72 0.57
C ASP A 95 2.03 9.24 0.77
N ASN A 96 2.41 9.94 -0.31
CA ASN A 96 2.38 11.41 -0.35
C ASN A 96 0.98 11.95 -0.04
N TRP A 97 -0.04 11.31 -0.59
CA TRP A 97 -1.45 11.69 -0.47
C TRP A 97 -2.30 10.45 -0.20
N PRO A 98 -3.26 10.50 0.74
CA PRO A 98 -4.20 9.40 0.89
C PRO A 98 -5.11 9.29 -0.34
N VAL A 99 -5.27 8.07 -0.84
CA VAL A 99 -6.17 7.78 -1.96
C VAL A 99 -7.47 7.17 -1.43
N GLU A 100 -8.58 7.75 -1.82
CA GLU A 100 -9.93 7.28 -1.50
C GLU A 100 -10.74 7.10 -2.80
N ARG A 101 -11.97 6.59 -2.69
CA ARG A 101 -12.90 6.51 -3.82
C ARG A 101 -13.75 7.77 -3.91
N LEU A 102 -13.67 8.47 -5.04
CA LEU A 102 -14.57 9.58 -5.37
C LEU A 102 -15.73 9.05 -6.20
N GLU A 103 -16.95 9.23 -5.69
CA GLU A 103 -18.19 8.82 -6.35
C GLU A 103 -18.85 10.01 -7.05
N PHE A 104 -19.42 9.77 -8.22
CA PHE A 104 -20.12 10.78 -9.03
C PHE A 104 -21.08 10.11 -10.03
N CYS A 105 -21.90 10.90 -10.71
CA CYS A 105 -22.71 10.46 -11.84
C CYS A 105 -21.98 10.72 -13.17
N ASP A 106 -21.91 9.70 -14.02
CA ASP A 106 -21.35 9.81 -15.37
C ASP A 106 -22.31 10.53 -16.35
N ALA A 107 -21.89 10.67 -17.61
CA ALA A 107 -22.68 11.30 -18.66
C ALA A 107 -23.98 10.53 -19.01
N GLN A 108 -24.13 9.28 -18.55
CA GLN A 108 -25.31 8.44 -18.70
C GLN A 108 -26.15 8.39 -17.41
N TRP A 109 -25.88 9.27 -16.44
CA TRP A 109 -26.55 9.31 -15.14
C TRP A 109 -26.41 8.00 -14.35
N GLN A 110 -25.34 7.25 -14.58
CA GLN A 110 -25.01 6.07 -13.80
C GLN A 110 -24.00 6.45 -12.70
N ARG A 111 -24.12 5.81 -11.54
CA ARG A 111 -23.12 5.93 -10.48
C ARG A 111 -21.79 5.38 -10.98
N ALA A 112 -20.77 6.21 -10.94
CA ALA A 112 -19.40 5.88 -11.22
C ALA A 112 -18.52 6.19 -9.99
N GLU A 113 -17.38 5.52 -9.92
CA GLU A 113 -16.38 5.76 -8.88
C GLU A 113 -14.98 5.73 -9.50
N GLN A 114 -14.05 6.50 -8.95
CA GLN A 114 -12.65 6.39 -9.31
C GLN A 114 -11.72 6.68 -8.13
N PRO A 115 -10.50 6.11 -8.11
CA PRO A 115 -9.49 6.48 -7.13
C PRO A 115 -9.15 7.97 -7.22
N TYR A 116 -9.05 8.63 -6.08
CA TYR A 116 -8.74 10.05 -5.98
C TYR A 116 -7.80 10.35 -4.81
N ALA A 117 -6.67 10.99 -5.12
CA ALA A 117 -5.68 11.41 -4.14
C ALA A 117 -6.08 12.77 -3.53
N PHE A 118 -6.36 12.80 -2.22
CA PHE A 118 -6.77 14.02 -1.53
C PHE A 118 -5.55 14.87 -1.14
N SER A 119 -5.34 15.98 -1.83
CA SER A 119 -4.17 16.86 -1.70
C SER A 119 -4.46 18.12 -0.89
N PHE A 120 -3.41 18.93 -0.65
CA PHE A 120 -3.56 20.26 -0.07
C PHE A 120 -4.52 21.17 -0.87
N ALA A 121 -4.55 21.05 -2.19
CA ALA A 121 -5.44 21.87 -3.02
C ALA A 121 -6.92 21.56 -2.75
N ASP A 122 -7.26 20.31 -2.43
CA ASP A 122 -8.61 19.88 -2.08
C ASP A 122 -9.07 20.45 -0.73
N PHE A 123 -8.15 20.50 0.24
CA PHE A 123 -8.42 21.17 1.51
C PHE A 123 -8.68 22.66 1.34
N VAL A 124 -7.90 23.34 0.48
CA VAL A 124 -8.13 24.76 0.17
C VAL A 124 -9.48 24.97 -0.54
N LEU A 125 -9.88 24.05 -1.43
CA LEU A 125 -11.18 24.11 -2.12
C LEU A 125 -12.38 24.07 -1.15
N CYS A 126 -12.20 23.47 0.04
CA CYS A 126 -13.24 23.38 1.06
C CYS A 126 -13.54 24.73 1.75
N ASP A 127 -12.69 25.73 1.59
CA ASP A 127 -12.86 27.09 2.10
C ASP A 127 -13.38 28.03 0.98
N ARG A 128 -14.61 28.53 1.12
CA ARG A 128 -15.21 29.43 0.12
C ARG A 128 -14.45 30.74 -0.02
N ALA A 129 -13.73 31.20 1.01
CA ALA A 129 -12.91 32.39 0.91
C ALA A 129 -11.77 32.22 -0.11
N GLN A 130 -11.39 30.98 -0.43
CA GLN A 130 -10.33 30.63 -1.36
C GLN A 130 -10.84 30.35 -2.78
N ALA A 131 -12.14 30.52 -3.06
CA ALA A 131 -12.75 30.18 -4.35
C ALA A 131 -12.08 30.87 -5.55
N ALA A 132 -11.47 32.05 -5.34
CA ALA A 132 -10.75 32.80 -6.38
C ALA A 132 -9.49 32.08 -6.92
N HIS A 133 -8.98 31.07 -6.21
CA HIS A 133 -7.86 30.24 -6.64
C HIS A 133 -8.25 29.11 -7.60
N PHE A 134 -9.55 28.95 -7.86
CA PHE A 134 -10.10 27.86 -8.66
C PHE A 134 -10.93 28.40 -9.83
N ALA A 135 -10.84 27.73 -10.97
CA ALA A 135 -11.74 27.97 -12.09
C ALA A 135 -12.26 26.66 -12.68
N ARG A 136 -13.58 26.58 -12.88
CA ARG A 136 -14.21 25.41 -13.49
C ARG A 136 -13.89 25.35 -14.98
N VAL A 137 -13.42 24.20 -15.44
CA VAL A 137 -13.13 23.95 -16.86
C VAL A 137 -14.28 23.16 -17.49
N PRO A 138 -14.91 23.68 -18.56
CA PRO A 138 -15.97 22.96 -19.25
C PRO A 138 -15.42 21.68 -19.89
N PRO A 139 -16.20 20.58 -19.97
CA PRO A 139 -15.77 19.32 -20.56
C PRO A 139 -15.17 19.45 -21.97
N SER A 140 -15.69 20.39 -22.78
CA SER A 140 -15.17 20.69 -24.12
C SER A 140 -13.74 21.21 -24.16
N SER A 141 -13.21 21.68 -23.04
CA SER A 141 -11.85 22.24 -22.90
C SER A 141 -10.92 21.31 -22.12
N TRP A 142 -11.37 20.08 -21.80
CA TRP A 142 -10.50 19.09 -21.20
C TRP A 142 -9.44 18.65 -22.20
N SER A 143 -8.19 18.62 -21.76
CA SER A 143 -7.05 18.24 -22.60
C SER A 143 -6.06 17.36 -21.84
N ALA A 144 -5.18 16.69 -22.57
CA ALA A 144 -4.11 15.88 -22.01
C ALA A 144 -3.03 16.70 -21.27
N ALA A 145 -2.99 18.02 -21.46
CA ALA A 145 -2.08 18.91 -20.73
C ALA A 145 -2.52 19.14 -19.27
N MET A 146 -3.75 18.76 -18.93
CA MET A 146 -4.29 18.88 -17.59
C MET A 146 -3.95 17.63 -16.76
N LEU A 147 -3.42 17.82 -15.56
CA LEU A 147 -3.09 16.72 -14.65
C LEU A 147 -3.75 16.91 -13.28
N PRO A 148 -4.20 15.82 -12.61
CA PRO A 148 -4.59 15.89 -11.22
C PRO A 148 -3.51 16.55 -10.37
N ALA A 149 -3.90 17.33 -9.36
CA ALA A 149 -2.98 18.08 -8.51
C ALA A 149 -1.89 17.19 -7.90
N ALA A 150 -2.24 15.98 -7.45
CA ALA A 150 -1.30 15.01 -6.91
C ALA A 150 -0.22 14.57 -7.91
N GLU A 151 -0.61 14.30 -9.17
CA GLU A 151 0.33 13.91 -10.24
C GLU A 151 1.20 15.10 -10.64
N TRP A 152 0.62 16.29 -10.77
CA TRP A 152 1.37 17.51 -11.06
C TRP A 152 2.42 17.81 -9.98
N LEU A 153 2.11 17.51 -8.71
CA LEU A 153 3.03 17.68 -7.58
C LEU A 153 4.19 16.67 -7.56
N ALA A 154 4.07 15.55 -8.27
CA ALA A 154 5.15 14.57 -8.42
C ALA A 154 6.18 14.96 -9.50
N LEU A 155 5.84 15.93 -10.37
CA LEU A 155 6.71 16.41 -11.43
C LEU A 155 7.76 17.40 -10.92
N ASP A 156 8.91 17.42 -11.61
CA ASP A 156 9.88 18.48 -11.44
C ASP A 156 9.32 19.84 -11.92
N GLU A 157 10.04 20.93 -11.64
CA GLU A 157 9.55 22.27 -11.92
C GLU A 157 9.41 22.57 -13.42
N ALA A 158 10.28 21.99 -14.26
CA ALA A 158 10.27 22.22 -15.71
C ALA A 158 9.11 21.46 -16.38
N GLU A 159 8.91 20.20 -16.02
CA GLU A 159 7.79 19.39 -16.51
C GLU A 159 6.44 19.93 -16.04
N ALA A 160 6.37 20.36 -14.78
CA ALA A 160 5.17 20.91 -14.18
C ALA A 160 4.74 22.24 -14.84
N ALA A 161 5.69 23.06 -15.29
CA ALA A 161 5.41 24.33 -15.98
C ALA A 161 4.67 24.13 -17.32
N GLU A 162 4.84 22.96 -17.95
CA GLU A 162 4.19 22.58 -19.21
C GLU A 162 2.84 21.88 -19.00
N ARG A 163 2.30 21.91 -17.77
CA ARG A 163 1.06 21.22 -17.38
C ARG A 163 0.15 22.13 -16.57
N VAL A 164 -1.15 21.87 -16.64
CA VAL A 164 -2.17 22.62 -15.89
C VAL A 164 -2.73 21.75 -14.76
N PRO A 165 -2.48 22.07 -13.49
CA PRO A 165 -3.00 21.30 -12.37
C PRO A 165 -4.50 21.51 -12.19
N TYR A 166 -5.23 20.45 -11.87
CA TYR A 166 -6.63 20.51 -11.49
C TYR A 166 -6.95 19.62 -10.29
N VAL A 167 -8.00 19.96 -9.56
CA VAL A 167 -8.68 19.09 -8.60
C VAL A 167 -10.04 18.70 -9.16
N LEU A 168 -10.57 17.57 -8.67
CA LEU A 168 -11.92 17.14 -8.99
C LEU A 168 -12.91 17.65 -7.94
N ALA A 169 -14.08 18.06 -8.39
CA ALA A 169 -15.17 18.44 -7.52
C ALA A 169 -16.47 17.81 -8.03
N VAL A 170 -17.30 17.36 -7.11
CA VAL A 170 -18.65 16.88 -7.39
C VAL A 170 -19.62 17.96 -6.90
N ASP A 171 -20.55 18.37 -7.76
CA ASP A 171 -21.55 19.38 -7.41
C ASP A 171 -22.78 18.78 -6.71
N GLU A 172 -23.82 19.61 -6.51
CA GLU A 172 -25.05 19.19 -5.84
C GLU A 172 -25.93 18.26 -6.69
N ASP A 173 -25.63 18.14 -7.99
CA ASP A 173 -26.31 17.26 -8.95
C ASP A 173 -25.50 15.96 -9.21
N ASP A 174 -24.53 15.66 -8.34
CA ASP A 174 -23.57 14.55 -8.46
C ASP A 174 -22.69 14.60 -9.72
N GLN A 175 -22.56 15.75 -10.39
CA GLN A 175 -21.76 15.87 -11.61
C GLN A 175 -20.28 16.15 -11.31
N LEU A 176 -19.40 15.46 -12.04
CA LEU A 176 -17.96 15.62 -11.91
C LEU A 176 -17.44 16.84 -12.70
N HIS A 177 -16.68 17.69 -12.01
CA HIS A 177 -16.04 18.87 -12.57
C HIS A 177 -14.52 18.84 -12.39
N ARG A 178 -13.79 19.40 -13.36
CA ARG A 178 -12.38 19.75 -13.21
C ARG A 178 -12.25 21.22 -12.83
N LEU A 179 -11.58 21.50 -11.73
CA LEU A 179 -11.27 22.85 -11.28
C LEU A 179 -9.77 23.07 -11.41
N ILE A 180 -9.34 23.94 -12.31
CA ILE A 180 -7.91 24.32 -12.39
C ILE A 180 -7.52 25.11 -11.16
N VAL A 181 -6.28 24.92 -10.71
CA VAL A 181 -5.76 25.49 -9.48
C VAL A 181 -4.67 26.50 -9.80
N ASP A 182 -4.69 27.65 -9.14
CA ASP A 182 -3.67 28.67 -9.35
C ASP A 182 -2.29 28.28 -8.79
N ALA A 183 -1.25 29.00 -9.22
CA ALA A 183 0.12 28.72 -8.82
C ALA A 183 0.38 28.91 -7.31
N LYS A 184 -0.36 29.79 -6.63
CA LYS A 184 -0.14 30.08 -5.20
C LYS A 184 -0.54 28.89 -4.34
N VAL A 185 -1.70 28.30 -4.62
CA VAL A 185 -2.16 27.10 -3.93
C VAL A 185 -1.25 25.91 -4.24
N MET A 186 -0.82 25.76 -5.50
CA MET A 186 0.09 24.66 -5.86
C MET A 186 1.48 24.79 -5.24
N GLN A 187 2.02 26.00 -5.10
CA GLN A 187 3.25 26.23 -4.32
C GLN A 187 3.07 25.94 -2.83
N ALA A 188 1.91 26.25 -2.25
CA ALA A 188 1.59 25.88 -0.88
C ALA A 188 1.48 24.36 -0.70
N ALA A 189 0.88 23.68 -1.68
CA ALA A 189 0.81 22.22 -1.72
C ALA A 189 2.21 21.58 -1.78
N ARG A 190 3.13 22.10 -2.61
CA ARG A 190 4.54 21.67 -2.63
C ARG A 190 5.21 21.81 -1.27
N ARG A 191 4.99 22.91 -0.55
CA ARG A 191 5.56 23.11 0.80
C ARG A 191 5.01 22.10 1.81
N CYS A 192 3.71 21.81 1.75
CA CYS A 192 3.08 20.79 2.61
C CYS A 192 3.63 19.39 2.31
N LEU A 193 3.77 19.05 1.03
CA LEU A 193 4.36 17.78 0.60
C LEU A 193 5.81 17.64 1.08
N LEU A 194 6.64 18.66 0.91
CA LEU A 194 8.03 18.66 1.41
C LEU A 194 8.11 18.54 2.94
N LEU A 195 7.16 19.11 3.68
CA LEU A 195 7.09 18.91 5.13
C LEU A 195 6.70 17.47 5.45
N TRP A 196 5.71 16.92 4.75
CA TRP A 196 5.24 15.55 4.93
C TRP A 196 6.35 14.52 4.68
N GLN A 197 7.07 14.64 3.56
CA GLN A 197 8.18 13.74 3.22
C GLN A 197 9.29 13.76 4.28
N ARG A 198 9.60 14.94 4.84
CA ARG A 198 10.55 15.04 5.98
C ARG A 198 10.03 14.33 7.23
N LEU A 199 8.73 14.42 7.50
CA LEU A 199 8.11 13.69 8.60
C LEU A 199 8.09 12.17 8.34
N GLN A 200 7.90 11.74 7.09
CA GLN A 200 8.03 10.33 6.68
C GLN A 200 9.44 9.81 6.96
N GLU A 201 10.48 10.52 6.52
CA GLU A 201 11.88 10.14 6.82
C GLU A 201 12.13 10.04 8.33
N HIS A 202 11.62 10.99 9.12
CA HIS A 202 11.63 10.91 10.58
C HIS A 202 10.83 9.71 11.11
N GLY A 203 9.78 9.29 10.45
CA GLY A 203 9.03 8.07 10.76
C GLY A 203 9.72 6.77 10.35
N GLY A 204 10.89 6.83 9.70
CA GLY A 204 11.54 5.67 9.08
C GLY A 204 10.84 5.20 7.80
N VAL A 205 9.97 6.02 7.23
CA VAL A 205 9.29 5.80 5.95
C VAL A 205 10.13 6.49 4.86
N HIS A 206 10.44 5.76 3.79
CA HIS A 206 11.31 6.25 2.70
C HIS A 206 12.68 6.77 3.19
N ASP A 207 13.27 6.13 4.21
CA ASP A 207 14.60 6.49 4.70
C ASP A 207 15.66 6.15 3.64
N ALA A 208 16.21 7.19 2.99
CA ALA A 208 17.20 7.07 1.93
C ALA A 208 18.49 6.31 2.35
N TYR A 209 18.89 6.37 3.63
CA TYR A 209 20.03 5.60 4.12
C TYR A 209 19.70 4.13 4.21
N ALA A 210 18.52 3.78 4.72
CA ALA A 210 18.03 2.41 4.79
C ALA A 210 17.87 1.81 3.38
N GLU A 211 17.24 2.56 2.47
CA GLU A 211 17.06 2.13 1.07
C GLU A 211 18.38 1.91 0.35
N ARG A 212 19.36 2.83 0.53
CA ARG A 212 20.69 2.66 -0.06
C ARG A 212 21.43 1.45 0.50
N LEU A 213 21.29 1.18 1.81
CA LEU A 213 21.87 -0.01 2.42
C LEU A 213 21.23 -1.29 1.87
N LEU A 214 19.89 -1.31 1.77
CA LEU A 214 19.16 -2.43 1.18
C LEU A 214 19.51 -2.64 -0.29
N ALA A 215 19.65 -1.57 -1.08
CA ALA A 215 20.05 -1.65 -2.48
C ALA A 215 21.47 -2.22 -2.63
N LYS A 216 22.40 -1.78 -1.78
CA LYS A 216 23.76 -2.31 -1.74
C LYS A 216 23.77 -3.80 -1.37
N GLU A 217 22.98 -4.20 -0.37
CA GLU A 217 22.89 -5.59 0.07
C GLU A 217 22.27 -6.48 -1.01
N LYS A 218 21.18 -6.01 -1.65
CA LYS A 218 20.56 -6.70 -2.80
C LYS A 218 21.56 -6.88 -3.95
N ALA A 219 22.36 -5.85 -4.25
CA ALA A 219 23.39 -5.93 -5.28
C ALA A 219 24.51 -6.92 -4.91
N ALA A 220 24.96 -6.91 -3.65
CA ALA A 220 25.96 -7.87 -3.15
C ALA A 220 25.44 -9.31 -3.19
N TRP A 221 24.18 -9.51 -2.79
CA TRP A 221 23.50 -10.80 -2.85
C TRP A 221 23.36 -11.30 -4.30
N ALA A 222 22.93 -10.45 -5.23
CA ALA A 222 22.83 -10.79 -6.65
C ALA A 222 24.21 -11.14 -7.23
N ALA A 223 25.26 -10.39 -6.87
CA ALA A 223 26.63 -10.68 -7.30
C ALA A 223 27.16 -12.01 -6.73
N ALA A 224 26.83 -12.33 -5.46
CA ALA A 224 27.18 -13.60 -4.83
C ALA A 224 26.46 -14.78 -5.49
N GLN A 225 25.19 -14.63 -5.85
CA GLN A 225 24.46 -15.64 -6.62
C GLN A 225 25.04 -15.85 -8.03
N ALA A 226 25.50 -14.78 -8.68
CA ALA A 226 26.13 -14.85 -10.00
C ALA A 226 27.54 -15.47 -9.98
N THR A 227 28.24 -15.45 -8.83
CA THR A 227 29.59 -16.02 -8.66
C THR A 227 29.60 -17.37 -7.96
N ALA A 228 28.43 -17.85 -7.51
CA ALA A 228 28.29 -19.22 -7.03
C ALA A 228 28.62 -20.18 -8.20
N PRO A 229 29.51 -21.18 -8.00
CA PRO A 229 29.86 -22.10 -9.06
C PRO A 229 28.59 -22.82 -9.52
N ALA A 230 28.32 -22.79 -10.82
CA ALA A 230 27.35 -23.68 -11.42
C ALA A 230 27.76 -25.11 -11.02
N GLY A 231 26.91 -25.78 -10.23
CA GLY A 231 27.01 -27.22 -10.04
C GLY A 231 27.06 -27.89 -11.43
N PRO A 232 27.70 -29.07 -11.54
CA PRO A 232 28.05 -29.66 -12.83
C PRO A 232 26.84 -29.64 -13.76
N ALA A 233 27.05 -29.02 -14.92
CA ALA A 233 26.07 -28.89 -15.98
C ALA A 233 25.53 -30.28 -16.33
N ALA A 234 24.26 -30.52 -16.02
CA ALA A 234 23.49 -31.50 -16.77
C ALA A 234 23.37 -30.93 -18.19
N ALA A 235 24.14 -31.51 -19.10
CA ALA A 235 24.07 -31.22 -20.52
C ALA A 235 22.74 -31.73 -21.10
N ASP A 236 22.23 -30.95 -22.07
CA ASP A 236 21.09 -31.15 -22.98
C ASP A 236 19.68 -31.10 -22.32
N VAL A 237 18.75 -30.20 -22.68
CA VAL A 237 18.32 -29.77 -24.03
C VAL A 237 17.64 -28.38 -24.00
N ALA A 238 17.72 -27.64 -25.13
CA ALA A 238 16.99 -26.40 -25.47
C ALA A 238 15.48 -26.63 -25.80
N PRO A 239 14.62 -25.63 -26.12
CA PRO A 239 14.81 -24.18 -26.24
C PRO A 239 13.76 -23.32 -25.49
N VAL A 240 13.89 -21.99 -25.66
CA VAL A 240 12.92 -20.93 -25.31
C VAL A 240 11.53 -21.22 -25.89
N LEU A 241 10.49 -21.09 -25.07
CA LEU A 241 9.08 -20.94 -25.48
C LEU A 241 8.57 -19.64 -24.85
N THR A 242 8.46 -18.52 -25.59
CA THR A 242 7.21 -18.05 -26.23
C THR A 242 5.96 -18.76 -25.73
N GLY A 243 4.98 -17.98 -25.25
CA GLY A 243 3.76 -18.50 -24.61
C GLY A 243 3.18 -19.74 -25.28
N GLU A 244 3.11 -20.82 -24.50
CA GLU A 244 2.55 -22.09 -24.92
C GLU A 244 1.56 -22.57 -23.86
N ALA A 245 0.48 -23.17 -24.33
CA ALA A 245 -0.66 -23.63 -23.54
C ALA A 245 -0.23 -24.57 -22.41
N LEU A 246 -1.01 -24.57 -21.32
CA LEU A 246 -0.93 -25.53 -20.22
C LEU A 246 -0.71 -26.95 -20.78
N PRO A 247 0.28 -27.72 -20.28
CA PRO A 247 0.38 -29.12 -20.65
C PRO A 247 -0.93 -29.83 -20.29
N GLU A 248 -1.50 -30.58 -21.23
CA GLU A 248 -2.62 -31.47 -20.94
C GLU A 248 -2.14 -32.53 -19.94
N HIS A 249 -2.41 -32.31 -18.66
CA HIS A 249 -2.22 -33.31 -17.62
C HIS A 249 -3.28 -34.41 -17.80
N THR A 250 -2.84 -35.68 -17.79
CA THR A 250 -3.78 -36.79 -17.85
C THR A 250 -4.31 -37.10 -16.45
N ARG A 251 -5.50 -37.73 -16.36
CA ARG A 251 -6.12 -38.13 -15.07
C ARG A 251 -5.25 -39.07 -14.23
N ASP A 252 -4.19 -39.63 -14.81
CA ASP A 252 -3.27 -40.55 -14.15
C ASP A 252 -2.02 -39.84 -13.61
N ASP A 253 -1.76 -38.61 -14.02
CA ASP A 253 -0.58 -37.85 -13.62
C ASP A 253 -0.82 -37.14 -12.28
N ALA A 254 0.16 -37.22 -11.38
CA ALA A 254 0.16 -36.45 -10.15
C ALA A 254 0.75 -35.06 -10.42
N TRP A 255 -0.02 -33.99 -10.22
CA TRP A 255 0.41 -32.62 -10.51
C TRP A 255 -0.26 -31.59 -9.59
N ILE A 256 0.24 -30.35 -9.62
CA ILE A 256 -0.34 -29.20 -8.89
C ILE A 256 -0.55 -28.06 -9.88
N ASP A 257 -1.72 -27.42 -9.84
CA ASP A 257 -1.97 -26.15 -10.52
C ASP A 257 -1.28 -25.01 -9.76
N THR A 258 0.05 -24.98 -9.88
CA THR A 258 0.97 -24.10 -9.14
C THR A 258 0.56 -22.63 -9.28
N ALA A 259 0.06 -22.23 -10.46
CA ALA A 259 -0.38 -20.87 -10.74
C ALA A 259 -1.54 -20.41 -9.84
N ARG A 260 -2.35 -21.34 -9.34
CA ARG A 260 -3.51 -21.08 -8.46
C ARG A 260 -3.21 -21.26 -6.98
N CYS A 261 -1.95 -21.51 -6.59
CA CYS A 261 -1.58 -21.74 -5.19
C CYS A 261 -1.71 -20.47 -4.34
N PRO A 262 -2.53 -20.48 -3.24
CA PRO A 262 -2.68 -19.35 -2.33
C PRO A 262 -1.62 -19.33 -1.21
N SER A 263 -0.62 -20.23 -1.25
CA SER A 263 0.48 -20.31 -0.28
C SER A 263 0.05 -20.56 1.19
N CYS A 264 -1.03 -21.32 1.41
CA CYS A 264 -1.56 -21.64 2.75
C CYS A 264 -0.70 -22.61 3.59
N ASN A 265 0.32 -23.23 3.00
CA ASN A 265 1.28 -24.14 3.64
C ASN A 265 0.75 -25.52 4.14
N GLU A 266 -0.53 -25.83 3.96
CA GLU A 266 -1.14 -27.09 4.42
C GLU A 266 -0.47 -28.36 3.84
N CYS A 267 -0.11 -28.35 2.56
CA CYS A 267 0.54 -29.52 1.94
C CYS A 267 1.95 -29.82 2.48
N GLN A 268 2.73 -28.79 2.82
CA GLN A 268 4.05 -29.00 3.44
C GLN A 268 3.95 -29.52 4.87
N LEU A 269 2.89 -29.16 5.62
CA LEU A 269 2.65 -29.70 6.96
C LEU A 269 2.38 -31.21 6.93
N ILE A 270 1.83 -31.71 5.82
CA ILE A 270 1.59 -33.15 5.61
C ILE A 270 2.89 -33.87 5.24
N ASN A 271 3.66 -33.33 4.27
CA ASN A 271 4.96 -33.89 3.89
C ASN A 271 5.86 -32.86 3.18
N ASP A 272 6.78 -32.25 3.94
CA ASP A 272 7.75 -31.24 3.49
C ASP A 272 8.87 -31.80 2.58
N ARG A 273 8.94 -33.13 2.43
CA ARG A 273 9.85 -33.80 1.49
C ARG A 273 9.19 -34.03 0.14
N MET A 274 7.86 -34.23 0.12
CA MET A 274 7.07 -34.43 -1.09
C MET A 274 6.69 -33.11 -1.76
N PHE A 275 6.34 -32.09 -0.97
CA PHE A 275 5.93 -30.78 -1.48
C PHE A 275 7.02 -29.72 -1.24
N GLY A 276 7.30 -28.92 -2.26
CA GLY A 276 8.22 -27.78 -2.19
C GLY A 276 7.52 -26.49 -2.60
N TYR A 277 8.09 -25.36 -2.23
CA TYR A 277 7.63 -24.04 -2.70
C TYR A 277 8.71 -23.42 -3.57
N ASP A 278 8.31 -22.84 -4.70
CA ASP A 278 9.21 -22.14 -5.60
C ASP A 278 9.57 -20.73 -5.08
N GLU A 279 10.32 -19.98 -5.89
CA GLU A 279 10.74 -18.61 -5.55
C GLU A 279 9.56 -17.65 -5.34
N ARG A 280 8.39 -17.97 -5.91
CA ARG A 280 7.13 -17.20 -5.79
C ARG A 280 6.24 -17.69 -4.65
N LYS A 281 6.73 -18.64 -3.84
CA LYS A 281 5.97 -19.31 -2.76
C LYS A 281 4.77 -20.10 -3.29
N GLN A 282 4.84 -20.61 -4.51
CA GLN A 282 3.82 -21.47 -5.09
C GLN A 282 4.22 -22.94 -4.89
N ALA A 283 3.25 -23.78 -4.51
CA ALA A 283 3.50 -25.18 -4.20
C ALA A 283 3.74 -25.99 -5.48
N TYR A 284 4.76 -26.83 -5.48
CA TYR A 284 5.04 -27.83 -6.51
C TYR A 284 5.37 -29.17 -5.87
N ILE A 285 5.25 -30.25 -6.63
CA ILE A 285 5.66 -31.58 -6.16
C ILE A 285 7.18 -31.70 -6.33
N LYS A 286 7.88 -31.76 -5.21
CA LYS A 286 9.35 -31.84 -5.14
C LYS A 286 9.83 -33.26 -5.39
N ASP A 287 9.20 -34.24 -4.74
CA ASP A 287 9.54 -35.65 -4.90
C ASP A 287 8.34 -36.55 -4.56
N LEU A 288 7.70 -37.12 -5.59
CA LEU A 288 6.59 -38.07 -5.44
C LEU A 288 6.98 -39.35 -4.70
N SER A 289 8.27 -39.71 -4.65
CA SER A 289 8.74 -40.91 -3.96
C SER A 289 9.00 -40.69 -2.48
N ALA A 290 8.98 -39.43 -2.01
CA ALA A 290 9.23 -39.07 -0.63
C ALA A 290 8.04 -39.29 0.32
N GLY A 291 6.95 -39.89 -0.16
CA GLY A 291 5.82 -40.31 0.69
C GLY A 291 4.81 -41.20 -0.01
N SER A 292 3.76 -41.55 0.74
CA SER A 292 2.70 -42.49 0.33
C SER A 292 1.60 -41.83 -0.52
N TYR A 293 0.84 -42.61 -1.29
CA TYR A 293 -0.32 -42.09 -2.02
C TYR A 293 -1.35 -41.46 -1.08
N ARG A 294 -1.52 -42.03 0.12
CA ARG A 294 -2.34 -41.46 1.17
C ARG A 294 -2.00 -40.00 1.50
N GLN A 295 -0.72 -39.67 1.63
CA GLN A 295 -0.27 -38.30 1.93
C GLN A 295 -0.57 -37.34 0.78
N LEU A 296 -0.56 -37.83 -0.46
CA LEU A 296 -0.92 -37.05 -1.64
C LEU A 296 -2.43 -36.76 -1.69
N VAL A 297 -3.25 -37.75 -1.33
CA VAL A 297 -4.72 -37.60 -1.21
C VAL A 297 -5.10 -36.69 -0.06
N GLU A 298 -4.49 -36.86 1.12
CA GLU A 298 -4.72 -35.98 2.28
C GLU A 298 -4.32 -34.53 1.97
N ALA A 299 -3.26 -34.31 1.18
CA ALA A 299 -2.87 -32.97 0.74
C ALA A 299 -3.85 -32.36 -0.27
N ALA A 300 -4.45 -33.16 -1.16
CA ALA A 300 -5.50 -32.69 -2.06
C ALA A 300 -6.77 -32.28 -1.29
N GLU A 301 -7.16 -33.06 -0.29
CA GLU A 301 -8.30 -32.75 0.58
C GLU A 301 -8.07 -31.52 1.47
N SER A 302 -6.83 -31.31 1.95
CA SER A 302 -6.48 -30.15 2.76
C SER A 302 -6.29 -28.87 1.95
N CYS A 303 -6.21 -28.97 0.62
CA CYS A 303 -6.02 -27.83 -0.27
C CYS A 303 -7.32 -27.01 -0.38
N GLN A 304 -7.34 -25.82 0.21
CA GLN A 304 -8.51 -24.93 0.23
C GLN A 304 -9.09 -24.58 -1.14
N VAL A 305 -8.27 -24.63 -2.19
CA VAL A 305 -8.65 -24.31 -3.58
C VAL A 305 -8.64 -25.52 -4.51
N ALA A 306 -8.43 -26.72 -3.97
CA ALA A 306 -8.41 -28.00 -4.69
C ALA A 306 -7.52 -27.99 -5.96
N ILE A 307 -6.25 -27.58 -5.80
CA ILE A 307 -5.28 -27.47 -6.91
C ILE A 307 -4.27 -28.63 -6.96
N ILE A 308 -4.36 -29.60 -6.05
CA ILE A 308 -3.46 -30.76 -6.02
C ILE A 308 -4.21 -31.95 -6.58
N HIS A 309 -3.63 -32.56 -7.62
CA HIS A 309 -4.20 -33.68 -8.36
C HIS A 309 -3.37 -34.94 -8.05
N PRO A 310 -3.89 -35.92 -7.28
CA PRO A 310 -3.11 -37.07 -6.85
C PRO A 310 -2.74 -38.08 -7.96
N GLY A 311 -3.48 -38.10 -9.07
CA GLY A 311 -3.26 -39.04 -10.16
C GLY A 311 -3.39 -40.50 -9.72
N LYS A 312 -2.62 -41.40 -10.37
CA LYS A 312 -2.60 -42.84 -10.08
C LYS A 312 -1.61 -43.17 -8.95
N PRO A 313 -1.95 -44.04 -8.01
CA PRO A 313 -1.02 -44.51 -6.99
C PRO A 313 0.20 -45.20 -7.58
N ARG A 314 1.38 -44.88 -7.04
CA ARG A 314 2.65 -45.49 -7.46
C ARG A 314 2.90 -46.85 -6.82
N ASP A 315 2.43 -47.06 -5.59
CA ASP A 315 2.48 -48.36 -4.91
C ASP A 315 1.11 -49.05 -4.99
N PRO A 316 0.97 -50.10 -5.82
CA PRO A 316 -0.29 -50.84 -5.94
C PRO A 316 -0.63 -51.71 -4.71
N ASN A 317 0.28 -51.83 -3.74
CA ASN A 317 0.08 -52.63 -2.52
C ASN A 317 -0.12 -51.76 -1.26
N GLU A 318 -0.37 -50.46 -1.41
CA GLU A 318 -0.56 -49.56 -0.26
C GLU A 318 -1.83 -49.95 0.54
N PRO A 319 -1.75 -50.02 1.89
CA PRO A 319 -2.92 -50.36 2.70
C PRO A 319 -4.07 -49.36 2.49
N GLY A 320 -5.28 -49.88 2.21
CA GLY A 320 -6.47 -49.05 2.02
C GLY A 320 -6.56 -48.37 0.65
N LEU A 321 -5.85 -48.87 -0.37
CA LEU A 321 -5.79 -48.27 -1.70
C LEU A 321 -7.15 -47.99 -2.35
N ASP A 322 -8.11 -48.91 -2.23
CA ASP A 322 -9.46 -48.74 -2.80
C ASP A 322 -10.19 -47.52 -2.20
N GLU A 323 -10.01 -47.28 -0.90
CA GLU A 323 -10.58 -46.13 -0.20
C GLU A 323 -9.88 -44.82 -0.62
N LEU A 324 -8.56 -44.86 -0.77
CA LEU A 324 -7.78 -43.71 -1.22
C LEU A 324 -8.11 -43.31 -2.66
N LEU A 325 -8.33 -44.28 -3.55
CA LEU A 325 -8.77 -44.03 -4.92
C LEU A 325 -10.15 -43.37 -4.98
N ALA A 326 -11.09 -43.82 -4.14
CA ALA A 326 -12.42 -43.20 -4.05
C ALA A 326 -12.35 -41.76 -3.53
N ARG A 327 -11.46 -41.48 -2.57
CA ARG A 327 -11.22 -40.12 -2.03
C ARG A 327 -10.48 -39.20 -2.99
N ALA A 328 -9.62 -39.75 -3.85
CA ALA A 328 -8.88 -38.98 -4.86
C ALA A 328 -9.74 -38.56 -6.06
N GLU A 329 -10.85 -39.25 -6.34
CA GLU A 329 -11.67 -39.06 -7.54
C GLU A 329 -12.15 -37.61 -7.80
N PRO A 330 -12.55 -36.81 -6.78
CA PRO A 330 -12.93 -35.40 -6.98
C PRO A 330 -11.76 -34.51 -7.44
N PHE A 331 -10.53 -34.97 -7.28
CA PHE A 331 -9.30 -34.22 -7.55
C PHE A 331 -8.54 -34.77 -8.77
N ARG A 332 -9.12 -35.69 -9.55
CA ARG A 332 -8.49 -36.28 -10.75
C ARG A 332 -8.99 -35.68 -12.06
#